data_AF-A0A6I2RJW7-F1
#
_entry.id   AF-A0A6I2RJW7-F1
#
_cell.length_a   1.000
_cell.length_b   1.000
_cell.length_c   1.000
_cell.angle_alpha   90.00
_cell.angle_beta   90.00
_cell.angle_gamma   90.00
#
_symmetry.space_group_name_H-M   'P 1'
#
loop_
_entity.id
_entity.type
_entity.pdbx_description
1 polymer ?
#
loop_
_entity_poly.entity_id
_entity_poly.type
_entity_poly.pdbx_seq_one_letter_code
_entity_poly.pdbx_strand_id
1 'polypeptide(L)' 'MAISGFPMEVYLRALIAGEKMRPRPPNEYAEIRRQLAAIGNNINQIARTVNARGFASGEDIAAITAAQETIWNIAERL' A
#
# COMPACT_ATOMS: atom_id res chain seq x y z
N MET A 1 -15.14 20.15 3.02
CA MET A 1 -14.00 19.21 2.98
C MET A 1 -12.91 19.79 2.10
N ALA A 2 -11.63 19.71 2.49
CA ALA A 2 -10.52 20.31 1.75
C ALA A 2 -10.26 19.57 0.44
N ILE A 3 -10.36 20.29 -0.68
CA ILE A 3 -10.33 19.79 -2.07
C ILE A 3 -8.95 19.22 -2.45
N SER A 4 -7.88 19.61 -1.74
CA SER A 4 -6.48 19.30 -2.10
C SER A 4 -5.63 18.72 -0.97
N GLY A 5 -6.17 18.56 0.24
CA GLY A 5 -5.40 18.12 1.41
C GLY A 5 -4.50 19.19 2.06
N PHE A 6 -4.48 20.42 1.54
CA PHE A 6 -3.73 21.54 2.13
C PHE A 6 -4.58 22.35 3.13
N PRO A 7 -3.93 23.01 4.13
CA PRO A 7 -4.55 24.12 4.87
C PRO A 7 -5.04 25.21 3.91
N MET A 8 -6.15 25.86 4.24
CA MET A 8 -6.85 26.81 3.34
C MET A 8 -5.94 27.92 2.83
N GLU A 9 -5.06 28.46 3.69
CA GLU A 9 -4.10 29.51 3.33
C GLU A 9 -3.09 29.05 2.26
N VAL A 10 -2.53 27.85 2.42
CA VAL A 10 -1.58 27.25 1.47
C VAL A 10 -2.26 26.97 0.14
N TYR A 11 -3.50 26.48 0.20
CA TYR A 11 -4.32 26.23 -0.97
C TYR A 11 -4.57 27.50 -1.80
N LEU A 12 -4.98 28.59 -1.15
CA LEU A 12 -5.25 29.87 -1.82
C LEU A 12 -3.98 30.48 -2.40
N ARG A 13 -2.85 30.42 -1.68
CA ARG A 13 -1.57 30.98 -2.14
C ARG A 13 -1.06 30.29 -3.42
N ALA A 14 -1.16 28.97 -3.47
CA ALA A 14 -0.73 28.20 -4.64
C ALA A 14 -1.69 28.36 -5.84
N LEU A 15 -3.00 28.52 -5.61
CA LEU A 15 -3.93 28.92 -6.67
C LEU A 15 -3.59 30.31 -7.25
N ILE A 16 -3.28 31.29 -6.39
CA ILE A 16 -2.86 32.64 -6.81
C ILE A 16 -1.53 32.58 -7.57
N ALA A 17 -0.60 31.72 -7.16
CA ALA A 17 0.69 31.51 -7.84
C ALA A 17 0.58 30.73 -9.17
N GLY A 18 -0.62 30.29 -9.56
CA GLY A 18 -0.86 29.56 -10.81
C GLY A 18 -0.43 28.09 -10.77
N GLU A 19 -0.22 27.52 -9.59
CA GLU A 19 0.17 26.12 -9.46
C GLU A 19 -1.00 25.17 -9.77
N LYS A 20 -0.72 24.12 -10.56
CA LYS A 20 -1.68 23.03 -10.80
C LYS A 20 -1.74 22.10 -9.60
N MET A 21 -2.66 22.40 -8.69
CA MET A 21 -3.00 21.53 -7.55
C MET A 21 -3.51 20.18 -8.04
N ARG A 22 -2.81 19.10 -7.69
CA ARG A 22 -3.31 17.73 -7.89
C ARG A 22 -4.34 17.42 -6.80
N PRO A 23 -5.49 16.82 -7.14
CA PRO A 23 -6.44 16.40 -6.13
C PRO A 23 -5.77 15.39 -5.20
N ARG A 24 -6.21 15.37 -3.93
CA ARG A 24 -5.79 14.34 -2.99
C ARG A 24 -6.03 12.96 -3.64
N PRO A 25 -5.06 12.03 -3.63
CA PRO A 25 -5.29 10.68 -4.12
C PRO A 25 -6.55 10.10 -3.45
N PRO A 26 -7.43 9.44 -4.21
CA PRO A 26 -8.62 8.81 -3.65
C PRO A 26 -8.28 8.00 -2.39
N ASN A 27 -9.14 8.06 -1.37
CA ASN A 27 -8.90 7.35 -0.10
C ASN A 27 -8.69 5.84 -0.30
N GLU A 28 -9.21 5.28 -1.39
CA GLU A 28 -8.99 3.90 -1.85
C GLU A 28 -7.50 3.56 -1.98
N TYR A 29 -6.65 4.49 -2.44
CA TYR A 29 -5.20 4.27 -2.48
C TYR A 29 -4.58 4.10 -1.10
N ALA A 30 -5.11 4.76 -0.07
CA ALA A 30 -4.62 4.60 1.30
C ALA A 30 -5.03 3.24 1.89
N GLU A 31 -6.20 2.72 1.51
CA GLU A 31 -6.64 1.38 1.86
C GLU A 31 -5.80 0.31 1.16
N ILE A 32 -5.58 0.44 -0.14
CA ILE A 32 -4.75 -0.47 -0.94
C ILE A 32 -3.31 -0.53 -0.39
N ARG A 33 -2.72 0.63 -0.05
CA ARG A 33 -1.39 0.66 0.58
C ARG A 33 -1.37 -0.06 1.94
N ARG A 34 -2.42 0.09 2.75
CA ARG A 34 -2.51 -0.60 4.05
C ARG A 34 -2.61 -2.11 3.89
N GLN A 35 -3.44 -2.57 2.95
CA GLN A 35 -3.57 -3.99 2.63
C GLN A 35 -2.24 -4.56 2.12
N LEU A 36 -1.58 -3.88 1.18
CA LEU A 36 -0.28 -4.29 0.67
C LEU A 36 0.78 -4.38 1.78
N ALA A 37 0.83 -3.41 2.68
CA ALA A 37 1.76 -3.42 3.82
C ALA A 37 1.50 -4.60 4.77
N ALA A 38 0.23 -4.92 5.05
CA ALA A 38 -0.13 -6.07 5.87
C ALA A 38 0.32 -7.39 5.24
N ILE A 39 0.09 -7.58 3.95
CA ILE A 39 0.52 -8.79 3.22
C ILE A 39 2.05 -8.90 3.22
N GLY A 40 2.75 -7.79 2.93
CA GLY A 40 4.22 -7.76 2.95
C GLY A 40 4.80 -8.10 4.33
N ASN A 41 4.15 -7.62 5.41
CA ASN A 41 4.55 -7.96 6.77
C ASN A 41 4.41 -9.46 7.06
N ASN A 42 3.31 -10.09 6.61
CA ASN A 42 3.11 -11.53 6.78
C ASN A 42 4.19 -12.34 6.03
N ILE A 43 4.50 -11.98 4.77
CA ILE A 43 5.59 -12.61 4.01
C ILE A 43 6.93 -12.46 4.73
N ASN A 44 7.23 -11.28 5.26
CA ASN A 44 8.46 -11.03 6.01
C ASN A 44 8.54 -11.87 7.30
N GLN A 45 7.41 -12.10 7.98
CA GLN A 45 7.37 -12.98 9.15
C GLN A 45 7.66 -14.43 8.78
N ILE A 46 7.04 -14.94 7.71
CA ILE A 46 7.31 -16.29 7.20
C ILE A 46 8.79 -16.43 6.84
N ALA A 47 9.36 -15.46 6.12
CA ALA A 47 10.78 -15.46 5.76
C ALA A 47 11.70 -15.49 6.99
N ARG A 48 11.40 -14.72 8.04
CA ARG A 48 12.15 -14.76 9.30
C ARG A 48 12.07 -16.12 9.97
N THR A 49 10.88 -16.72 10.04
CA THR A 49 10.67 -18.05 10.63
C THR A 49 11.41 -19.12 9.84
N VAL A 50 11.31 -19.11 8.52
CA VAL A 50 12.02 -20.02 7.61
C VAL A 50 13.53 -19.89 7.77
N ASN A 51 14.06 -18.67 7.79
CA ASN A 51 15.49 -18.41 7.96
C ASN A 51 15.99 -18.88 9.32
N ALA A 52 15.22 -18.67 10.40
CA ALA A 52 15.56 -19.16 11.73
C ALA A 52 15.51 -20.70 11.81
N ARG A 53 14.57 -21.33 11.10
CA ARG A 53 14.41 -22.78 11.05
C ARG A 53 15.45 -23.46 10.13
N GLY A 54 15.96 -22.76 9.12
CA GLY A 54 16.95 -23.25 8.16
C GLY A 54 16.37 -24.01 6.96
N PHE A 55 15.05 -24.12 6.85
CA PHE A 55 14.37 -24.73 5.69
C PHE A 55 12.94 -24.18 5.56
N ALA A 56 12.39 -24.19 4.34
CA ALA A 56 10.99 -23.86 4.06
C ALA A 56 10.13 -25.13 3.94
N SER A 57 8.90 -25.09 4.46
CA SER A 57 7.94 -26.19 4.35
C SER A 57 7.00 -25.93 3.18
N GLY A 58 6.27 -26.96 2.74
CA GLY A 58 5.21 -26.79 1.74
C GLY A 58 4.15 -25.77 2.17
N GLU A 59 3.84 -25.68 3.47
CA GLU A 59 2.92 -24.68 4.02
C GLU A 59 3.48 -23.26 3.91
N ASP A 60 4.76 -23.04 4.20
CA ASP A 60 5.39 -21.72 4.06
C ASP A 60 5.31 -21.24 2.60
N ILE A 61 5.57 -22.15 1.66
CA ILE A 61 5.48 -21.86 0.22
C ILE A 61 4.03 -21.57 -0.19
N ALA A 62 3.07 -22.40 0.25
CA ALA A 62 1.66 -22.18 -0.07
C ALA A 62 1.14 -20.85 0.46
N ALA A 63 1.53 -20.48 1.70
CA ALA A 63 1.15 -19.21 2.31
C ALA A 63 1.71 -18.00 1.56
N ILE A 64 2.98 -18.06 1.13
CA ILE A 64 3.58 -16.99 0.30
C ILE A 64 2.90 -16.90 -1.07
N THR A 65 2.63 -18.03 -1.72
CA THR A 65 1.93 -18.05 -3.03
C THR A 65 0.53 -17.42 -2.93
N ALA A 66 -0.25 -17.76 -1.89
CA ALA A 66 -1.56 -17.18 -1.68
C ALA A 66 -1.49 -15.65 -1.39
N ALA A 67 -0.48 -15.23 -0.63
CA ALA A 67 -0.21 -13.82 -0.38
C ALA A 67 0.13 -13.05 -1.68
N GLN A 68 0.93 -13.66 -2.56
CA GLN A 68 1.27 -13.09 -3.88
C GLN A 68 0.06 -13.01 -4.81
N GLU A 69 -0.80 -14.04 -4.83
CA GLU A 69 -2.05 -14.02 -5.60
C GLU A 69 -2.98 -12.91 -5.12
N THR A 70 -3.06 -12.69 -3.80
CA THR A 70 -3.83 -11.57 -3.23
C THR A 70 -3.29 -10.21 -3.70
N ILE A 71 -1.96 -10.04 -3.75
CA ILE A 71 -1.34 -8.81 -4.29
C ILE A 71 -1.69 -8.64 -5.77
N TRP A 72 -1.65 -9.71 -6.56
CA TRP A 72 -2.00 -9.68 -7.98
C TRP A 72 -3.45 -9.24 -8.20
N ASN A 73 -4.39 -9.82 -7.45
CA ASN A 73 -5.80 -9.43 -7.50
C ASN A 73 -6.05 -7.98 -7.09
N ILE A 74 -5.25 -7.43 -6.17
CA ILE A 74 -5.31 -6.00 -5.82
C ILE A 74 -4.78 -5.15 -6.98
N ALA A 75 -3.71 -5.58 -7.64
CA ALA A 75 -3.11 -4.87 -8.76
C ALA A 75 -4.02 -4.83 -10.00
N GLU A 76 -4.74 -5.91 -10.30
CA GLU A 76 -5.71 -5.95 -11.42
C GLU A 76 -6.94 -5.06 -11.21
N ARG A 77 -7.19 -4.61 -9.97
CA ARG A 77 -8.32 -3.74 -9.60
C ARG A 77 -7.98 -2.24 -9.66
N LEU A 78 -6.73 -1.89 -9.95
CA LEU A 78 -6.21 -0.52 -10.09
C LEU A 78 -6.25 -0.03 -11.54
#